data_AF-A0A259S6M4-F1
#
_entry.id   AF-A0A259S6M4-F1
#
_cell.length_a   1.000
_cell.length_b   1.000
_cell.length_c   1.000
_cell.angle_alpha   90.00
_cell.angle_beta   90.00
_cell.angle_gamma   90.00
#
_symmetry.space_group_name_H-M   'P 1'
#
loop_
_entity.id
_entity.type
_entity.pdbx_description
1 polymer ?
#
loop_
_entity_poly.entity_id
_entity_poly.type
_entity_poly.pdbx_seq_one_letter_code
_entity_poly.pdbx_strand_id
1 'polypeptide(L)'
;MTDTRIPAAGGAPAAELAHAAGGHLDLVTAPFTMPRSRLLVFREGDGVRVHTSEYERGLDQCRVLDALVVHEASGRILPIVDVQPHRISFGAVTVTFDGLRALSIGGDPTASVRLSLPDGGASRHEVGSGIRIEVAADRAVAVSAQRDGAHRAAEEALEALWEAWFDRCPRVREDLQDMAAFCWWVLGANIVELPALEGARAIVPSKIGYVGLWQWDAYFIAVGLRHGDPELAREQLELAFRFPCENGQLPDV
;
A
#
# COMPACT_ATOMS: atom_id res chain seq x y z
N MET A 1 46.82 -5.38 13.44
CA MET A 1 45.83 -5.04 12.40
C MET A 1 44.64 -4.47 13.13
N THR A 2 44.62 -3.15 13.29
CA THR A 2 43.68 -2.41 14.14
C THR A 2 42.32 -2.36 13.47
N ASP A 3 41.36 -3.05 14.09
CA ASP A 3 39.93 -2.99 13.82
C ASP A 3 39.46 -1.54 13.99
N THR A 4 39.43 -0.81 12.89
CA THR A 4 38.94 0.57 12.84
C THR A 4 37.44 0.46 12.63
N ARG A 5 36.69 0.39 13.73
CA ARG A 5 35.24 0.58 13.69
C ARG A 5 34.96 1.93 13.05
N ILE A 6 34.44 1.88 11.83
CA ILE A 6 33.86 3.05 11.16
C ILE A 6 32.78 3.59 12.10
N PRO A 7 32.79 4.90 12.43
CA PRO A 7 31.72 5.49 13.23
C PRO A 7 30.41 5.27 12.48
N ALA A 8 29.36 4.82 13.17
CA ALA A 8 28.02 4.78 12.61
C ALA A 8 27.59 6.23 12.33
N ALA A 9 27.82 6.71 11.11
CA ALA A 9 27.12 7.85 10.57
C ALA A 9 25.63 7.52 10.64
N GLY A 10 24.83 8.44 11.21
CA GLY A 10 23.37 8.28 11.31
C GLY A 10 22.83 8.00 9.91
N GLY A 11 22.09 6.90 9.75
CA GLY A 11 21.39 6.63 8.50
C GLY A 11 20.26 7.65 8.32
N ALA A 12 19.79 7.81 7.09
CA ALA A 12 18.60 8.61 6.81
C ALA A 12 17.45 8.15 7.73
N PRO A 13 16.79 9.07 8.46
CA PRO A 13 15.58 8.77 9.21
C PRO A 13 14.53 8.07 8.35
N ALA A 14 13.72 7.20 8.93
CA ALA A 14 12.65 6.50 8.22
C ALA A 14 11.71 7.44 7.44
N ALA A 15 11.44 8.62 7.97
CA ALA A 15 10.65 9.65 7.29
C ALA A 15 11.29 10.14 5.98
N GLU A 16 12.62 10.28 5.92
CA GLU A 16 13.33 10.67 4.68
C GLU A 16 13.25 9.54 3.65
N LEU A 17 13.39 8.28 4.08
CA LEU A 17 13.25 7.12 3.20
C LEU A 17 11.81 6.96 2.68
N ALA A 18 10.81 7.20 3.53
CA ALA A 18 9.41 7.21 3.14
C ALA A 18 9.14 8.29 2.10
N HIS A 19 9.71 9.49 2.29
CA HIS A 19 9.60 10.58 1.33
C HIS A 19 10.27 10.26 -0.01
N ALA A 20 11.47 9.68 0.01
CA ALA A 20 12.17 9.23 -1.18
C ALA A 20 11.36 8.19 -1.96
N ALA A 21 10.78 7.20 -1.26
CA ALA A 21 9.88 6.22 -1.87
C ALA A 21 8.62 6.87 -2.46
N GLY A 22 8.05 7.87 -1.78
CA GLY A 22 6.91 8.67 -2.25
C GLY A 22 7.14 9.31 -3.62
N GLY A 23 8.36 9.76 -3.90
CA GLY A 23 8.76 10.31 -5.20
C GLY A 23 8.61 9.34 -6.39
N HIS A 24 8.43 8.04 -6.12
CA HIS A 24 8.20 7.01 -7.13
C HIS A 24 6.73 6.53 -7.21
N LEU A 25 5.85 6.98 -6.31
CA LEU A 25 4.44 6.58 -6.27
C LEU A 25 3.60 7.41 -7.24
N ASP A 26 3.65 7.04 -8.52
CA ASP A 26 2.98 7.76 -9.61
C ASP A 26 1.47 7.45 -9.74
N LEU A 27 0.94 6.49 -8.97
CA LEU A 27 -0.43 5.96 -9.04
C LEU A 27 -0.80 5.35 -10.39
N VAL A 28 0.14 5.21 -11.32
CA VAL A 28 -0.07 4.63 -12.65
C VAL A 28 0.60 3.26 -12.72
N THR A 29 1.90 3.23 -12.45
CA THR A 29 2.72 2.02 -12.37
C THR A 29 2.82 1.51 -10.94
N ALA A 30 2.93 2.42 -9.98
CA ALA A 30 2.97 2.13 -8.54
C ALA A 30 1.65 2.59 -7.88
N PRO A 31 0.73 1.68 -7.53
CA PRO A 31 -0.50 2.05 -6.86
C PRO A 31 -0.23 2.50 -5.43
N PHE A 32 -1.13 3.32 -4.90
CA PHE A 32 -1.21 3.51 -3.46
C PHE A 32 -1.90 2.30 -2.82
N THR A 33 -1.20 1.64 -1.91
CA THR A 33 -1.66 0.47 -1.16
C THR A 33 -0.88 0.36 0.15
N MET A 34 -1.31 -0.52 1.03
CA MET A 34 -0.61 -0.82 2.29
C MET A 34 -0.36 -2.32 2.44
N PRO A 35 0.62 -2.74 3.28
CA PRO A 35 0.81 -4.13 3.62
C PRO A 35 -0.49 -4.81 4.04
N ARG A 36 -0.70 -6.05 3.59
CA ARG A 36 -1.87 -6.92 3.87
C ARG A 36 -3.20 -6.46 3.26
N SER A 37 -3.37 -5.18 2.90
CA SER A 37 -4.58 -4.74 2.21
C SER A 37 -4.68 -5.38 0.83
N ARG A 38 -5.92 -5.68 0.43
CA ARG A 38 -6.27 -6.12 -0.92
C ARG A 38 -6.80 -4.97 -1.77
N LEU A 39 -6.74 -3.71 -1.32
CA LEU A 39 -7.12 -2.58 -2.16
C LEU A 39 -5.90 -1.95 -2.81
N LEU A 40 -6.07 -1.56 -4.07
CA LEU A 40 -5.09 -0.85 -4.88
C LEU A 40 -5.75 0.43 -5.39
N VAL A 41 -5.11 1.57 -5.16
CA VAL A 41 -5.60 2.88 -5.60
C VAL A 41 -4.70 3.38 -6.72
N PHE A 42 -5.30 3.63 -7.88
CA PHE A 42 -4.61 4.11 -9.08
C PHE A 42 -5.15 5.47 -9.51
N ARG A 43 -4.39 6.18 -10.33
CA ARG A 43 -4.78 7.45 -10.90
C ARG A 43 -5.92 7.26 -11.90
N GLU A 44 -6.87 8.18 -11.88
CA GLU A 44 -7.93 8.32 -12.88
C GLU A 44 -8.20 9.81 -13.12
N GLY A 45 -7.58 10.38 -14.17
CA GLY A 45 -7.60 11.82 -14.41
C GLY A 45 -7.04 12.61 -13.23
N ASP A 46 -7.84 13.54 -12.71
CA ASP A 46 -7.56 14.34 -11.51
C ASP A 46 -7.95 13.62 -10.20
N GLY A 47 -8.57 12.45 -10.29
CA GLY A 47 -8.98 11.62 -9.17
C GLY A 47 -8.23 10.29 -9.11
N VAL A 48 -8.83 9.34 -8.42
CA VAL A 48 -8.34 7.97 -8.31
C VAL A 48 -9.42 6.94 -8.61
N ARG A 49 -9.02 5.76 -9.06
CA ARG A 49 -9.85 4.57 -9.15
C ARG A 49 -9.36 3.52 -8.16
N VAL A 50 -10.25 2.63 -7.75
CA VAL A 50 -9.95 1.64 -6.70
C VAL A 50 -10.25 0.24 -7.21
N HIS A 51 -9.32 -0.69 -6.97
CA HIS A 51 -9.44 -2.09 -7.35
C HIS A 51 -9.18 -2.98 -6.15
N THR A 52 -9.74 -4.20 -6.17
CA THR A 52 -9.27 -5.30 -5.34
C THR A 52 -8.05 -6.01 -5.96
N SER A 53 -7.32 -6.75 -5.13
CA SER A 53 -6.20 -7.60 -5.49
C SER A 53 -6.61 -9.07 -5.35
N GLU A 54 -6.82 -9.73 -6.49
CA GLU A 54 -7.28 -11.11 -6.59
C GLU A 54 -6.32 -11.95 -7.45
N TYR A 55 -6.18 -13.22 -7.12
CA TYR A 55 -5.34 -14.17 -7.84
C TYR A 55 -5.90 -14.45 -9.24
N GLU A 56 -5.04 -14.43 -10.26
CA GLU A 56 -5.35 -14.69 -11.68
C GLU A 56 -6.51 -13.85 -12.25
N ARG A 57 -6.70 -12.65 -11.71
CA ARG A 57 -7.69 -11.69 -12.21
C ARG A 57 -7.03 -10.39 -12.62
N GLY A 58 -7.41 -9.90 -13.80
CA GLY A 58 -6.95 -8.61 -14.30
C GLY A 58 -7.62 -7.45 -13.55
N LEU A 59 -6.98 -6.28 -13.51
CA LEU A 59 -7.49 -5.10 -12.81
C LEU A 59 -8.92 -4.73 -13.22
N ASP A 60 -9.26 -4.83 -14.50
CA ASP A 60 -10.60 -4.49 -15.00
C ASP A 60 -11.70 -5.38 -14.41
N GLN A 61 -11.38 -6.61 -14.02
CA GLN A 61 -12.31 -7.53 -13.37
C GLN A 61 -12.42 -7.29 -11.85
N CYS A 62 -11.51 -6.51 -11.30
CA CYS A 62 -11.39 -6.21 -9.88
C CYS A 62 -11.78 -4.76 -9.53
N ARG A 63 -12.45 -4.04 -10.43
CA ARG A 63 -12.88 -2.65 -10.20
C ARG A 63 -13.87 -2.55 -9.04
N VAL A 64 -13.60 -1.60 -8.13
CA VAL A 64 -14.45 -1.23 -6.99
C VAL A 64 -15.05 0.16 -7.23
N LEU A 65 -14.20 1.14 -7.53
CA LEU A 65 -14.59 2.50 -7.91
C LEU A 65 -13.99 2.79 -9.27
N ASP A 66 -14.81 3.22 -10.23
CA ASP A 66 -14.30 3.76 -11.51
C ASP A 66 -13.65 5.12 -11.30
N ALA A 67 -14.18 5.94 -10.38
CA ALA A 67 -13.58 7.21 -10.02
C ALA A 67 -13.97 7.67 -8.61
N LEU A 68 -13.02 8.31 -7.95
CA LEU A 68 -13.13 9.11 -6.73
C LEU A 68 -12.49 10.45 -7.06
N VAL A 69 -13.31 11.49 -7.12
CA VAL A 69 -12.89 12.85 -7.51
C VAL A 69 -13.21 13.81 -6.37
N VAL A 70 -12.21 14.58 -5.94
CA VAL A 70 -12.37 15.58 -4.88
C VAL A 70 -12.70 16.93 -5.51
N HIS A 71 -13.70 17.61 -4.96
CA HIS A 71 -14.11 18.96 -5.33
C HIS A 71 -14.00 19.91 -4.14
N GLU A 72 -13.50 21.12 -4.36
CA GLU A 72 -13.59 22.19 -3.37
C GLU A 72 -15.02 22.75 -3.27
N ALA A 73 -15.29 23.64 -2.30
CA ALA A 73 -16.60 24.24 -2.08
C ALA A 73 -17.20 24.94 -3.31
N SER A 74 -16.35 25.49 -4.19
CA SER A 74 -16.76 26.13 -5.45
C SER A 74 -17.28 25.15 -6.51
N GLY A 75 -17.03 23.85 -6.32
CA GLY A 75 -17.28 22.78 -7.29
C GLY A 75 -16.11 22.47 -8.23
N ARG A 76 -15.01 23.23 -8.18
CA ARG A 76 -13.77 22.94 -8.92
C ARG A 76 -13.15 21.63 -8.44
N ILE A 77 -12.64 20.83 -9.37
CA ILE A 77 -11.90 19.60 -9.06
C ILE A 77 -10.54 19.96 -8.47
N LEU A 78 -10.19 19.30 -7.37
CA LEU A 78 -8.85 19.36 -6.78
C LEU A 78 -8.00 18.25 -7.41
N PRO A 79 -6.85 18.57 -8.01
CA PRO A 79 -5.94 17.55 -8.54
C PRO A 79 -5.13 16.91 -7.42
N ILE A 80 -4.58 15.73 -7.69
CA ILE A 80 -3.55 15.12 -6.85
C ILE A 80 -2.29 15.99 -6.90
N VAL A 81 -1.77 16.38 -5.74
CA VAL A 81 -0.59 17.26 -5.60
C VAL A 81 0.63 16.56 -5.01
N ASP A 82 0.43 15.50 -4.23
CA ASP A 82 1.49 14.74 -3.57
C ASP A 82 1.02 13.32 -3.26
N VAL A 83 1.94 12.36 -3.29
CA VAL A 83 1.68 10.96 -2.94
C VAL A 83 2.82 10.47 -2.07
N GLN A 84 2.47 9.97 -0.89
CA GLN A 84 3.37 9.38 0.08
C GLN A 84 2.89 7.97 0.42
N PRO A 85 3.74 7.08 0.97
CA PRO A 85 3.34 5.73 1.33
C PRO A 85 2.07 5.65 2.19
N HIS A 86 1.81 6.67 3.02
CA HIS A 86 0.65 6.76 3.92
C HIS A 86 -0.49 7.66 3.46
N ARG A 87 -0.36 8.44 2.38
CA ARG A 87 -1.46 9.30 1.91
C ARG A 87 -1.35 9.72 0.45
N ILE A 88 -2.50 10.03 -0.14
CA ILE A 88 -2.64 10.80 -1.36
C ILE A 88 -3.17 12.18 -0.98
N SER A 89 -2.50 13.26 -1.40
CA SER A 89 -2.95 14.63 -1.16
C SER A 89 -3.58 15.23 -2.41
N PHE A 90 -4.73 15.88 -2.21
CA PHE A 90 -5.43 16.75 -3.15
C PHE A 90 -5.31 18.23 -2.72
N GLY A 91 -4.24 18.56 -1.98
CA GLY A 91 -4.06 19.85 -1.32
C GLY A 91 -4.66 19.82 0.09
N ALA A 92 -5.78 20.50 0.29
CA ALA A 92 -6.44 20.59 1.60
C ALA A 92 -7.25 19.34 1.98
N VAL A 93 -7.33 18.33 1.11
CA VAL A 93 -7.99 17.05 1.35
C VAL A 93 -7.00 15.93 1.12
N THR A 94 -6.99 14.92 1.98
CA THR A 94 -6.14 13.73 1.86
C THR A 94 -6.97 12.46 1.87
N VAL A 95 -6.42 11.41 1.25
CA VAL A 95 -6.96 10.04 1.25
C VAL A 95 -5.90 9.12 1.86
N THR A 96 -6.30 8.29 2.81
CA THR A 96 -5.45 7.29 3.47
C THR A 96 -6.22 5.97 3.68
N PHE A 97 -5.58 4.94 4.22
CA PHE A 97 -6.28 3.71 4.63
C PHE A 97 -6.79 3.82 6.07
N ASP A 98 -7.99 3.30 6.31
CA ASP A 98 -8.56 3.08 7.65
C ASP A 98 -8.85 1.59 7.84
N GLY A 99 -7.77 0.84 8.05
CA GLY A 99 -7.74 -0.62 8.06
C GLY A 99 -7.59 -1.23 6.66
N LEU A 100 -7.61 -2.56 6.59
CA LEU A 100 -7.21 -3.31 5.38
C LEU A 100 -8.19 -3.18 4.21
N ARG A 101 -9.40 -2.66 4.45
CA ARG A 101 -10.54 -2.72 3.53
C ARG A 101 -11.29 -1.39 3.40
N ALA A 102 -10.75 -0.31 3.94
CA ALA A 102 -11.40 0.97 3.84
C ALA A 102 -10.40 2.09 3.57
N LEU A 103 -10.90 3.10 2.87
CA LEU A 103 -10.23 4.37 2.68
C LEU A 103 -10.89 5.41 3.59
N SER A 104 -10.08 6.29 4.16
CA SER A 104 -10.53 7.46 4.91
C SER A 104 -10.12 8.72 4.17
N ILE A 105 -11.02 9.69 4.15
CA ILE A 105 -10.86 10.95 3.44
C ILE A 105 -11.21 12.07 4.41
N GLY A 106 -10.35 13.06 4.54
CA GLY A 106 -10.56 14.19 5.45
C GLY A 106 -9.75 15.40 5.02
N GLY A 107 -9.81 16.47 5.81
CA GLY A 107 -9.19 17.75 5.49
C GLY A 107 -10.23 18.88 5.49
N ASP A 108 -10.30 19.66 4.41
CA ASP A 108 -11.26 20.75 4.25
C ASP A 108 -12.71 20.24 4.40
N PRO A 109 -13.44 20.66 5.45
CA PRO A 109 -14.79 20.18 5.71
C PRO A 109 -15.83 20.66 4.68
N THR A 110 -15.49 21.69 3.90
CA THR A 110 -16.34 22.27 2.86
C THR A 110 -16.13 21.64 1.48
N ALA A 111 -15.13 20.76 1.35
CA ALA A 111 -14.93 19.97 0.16
C ALA A 111 -15.95 18.82 0.08
N SER A 112 -16.07 18.24 -1.11
CA SER A 112 -16.93 17.09 -1.38
C SER A 112 -16.24 16.08 -2.27
N VAL A 113 -16.64 14.82 -2.16
CA VAL A 113 -16.12 13.71 -2.97
C VAL A 113 -17.23 13.17 -3.85
N ARG A 114 -16.96 13.02 -5.14
CA ARG A 114 -17.82 12.29 -6.07
C ARG A 114 -17.26 10.89 -6.28
N LEU A 115 -18.11 9.89 -6.13
CA LEU A 115 -17.81 8.49 -6.38
C LEU A 115 -18.59 8.02 -7.61
N SER A 116 -17.92 7.27 -8.49
CA SER A 116 -18.50 6.58 -9.64
C SER A 116 -18.21 5.09 -9.53
N LEU A 117 -19.26 4.28 -9.72
CA LEU A 117 -19.24 2.83 -9.59
C LEU A 117 -19.32 2.15 -10.98
N PRO A 118 -18.79 0.92 -11.11
CA PRO A 118 -18.83 0.17 -12.37
C PRO A 118 -20.21 -0.13 -12.95
N ASP A 119 -21.26 -0.07 -12.12
CA ASP A 119 -22.65 -0.25 -12.54
C ASP A 119 -23.31 1.04 -13.09
N GLY A 120 -22.53 2.13 -13.21
CA GLY A 120 -23.00 3.45 -13.60
C GLY A 120 -23.56 4.28 -12.44
N GLY A 121 -23.60 3.73 -11.22
CA GLY A 121 -23.97 4.44 -10.02
C GLY A 121 -23.02 5.60 -9.74
N ALA A 122 -23.57 6.73 -9.31
CA ALA A 122 -22.77 7.88 -8.88
C ALA A 122 -23.36 8.50 -7.62
N SER A 123 -22.49 8.94 -6.70
CA SER A 123 -22.90 9.61 -5.47
C SER A 123 -21.94 10.75 -5.12
N ARG A 124 -22.43 11.73 -4.37
CA ARG A 124 -21.63 12.84 -3.85
C ARG A 124 -21.77 12.91 -2.34
N HIS A 125 -20.66 13.10 -1.65
CA HIS A 125 -20.57 13.15 -0.19
C HIS A 125 -19.78 14.39 0.22
N GLU A 126 -20.30 15.19 1.14
CA GLU A 126 -19.51 16.25 1.77
C GLU A 126 -18.44 15.63 2.67
N VAL A 127 -17.24 16.19 2.68
CA VAL A 127 -16.14 15.70 3.51
C VAL A 127 -16.47 15.88 4.98
N GLY A 128 -16.93 17.08 5.39
CA GLY A 128 -17.31 17.35 6.78
C GLY A 128 -16.20 17.00 7.77
N SER A 129 -16.52 16.16 8.76
CA SER A 129 -15.56 15.63 9.74
C SER A 129 -14.64 14.52 9.20
N GLY A 130 -14.87 14.09 7.96
CA GLY A 130 -14.23 12.99 7.27
C GLY A 130 -15.25 11.96 6.78
N ILE A 131 -14.92 11.23 5.72
CA ILE A 131 -15.71 10.11 5.21
C ILE A 131 -14.88 8.84 5.15
N ARG A 132 -15.52 7.71 5.44
CA ARG A 132 -14.96 6.37 5.35
C ARG A 132 -15.66 5.61 4.25
N ILE A 133 -14.88 5.05 3.34
CA ILE A 133 -15.32 4.21 2.23
C ILE A 133 -14.88 2.79 2.53
N GLU A 134 -15.81 1.92 2.92
CA GLU A 134 -15.55 0.51 3.18
C GLU A 134 -15.89 -0.35 1.96
N VAL A 135 -15.01 -1.32 1.66
CA VAL A 135 -15.13 -2.22 0.51
C VAL A 135 -15.36 -3.65 1.01
N ALA A 136 -16.56 -4.16 0.78
CA ALA A 136 -16.98 -5.52 1.10
C ALA A 136 -16.37 -6.58 0.14
N ALA A 137 -16.53 -7.87 0.46
CA ALA A 137 -15.79 -8.97 -0.21
C ALA A 137 -16.27 -9.21 -1.64
N ASP A 138 -17.54 -8.89 -1.88
CA ASP A 138 -18.19 -8.80 -3.17
C ASP A 138 -17.95 -7.47 -3.90
N ARG A 139 -17.04 -6.62 -3.36
CA ARG A 139 -16.73 -5.26 -3.83
C ARG A 139 -17.85 -4.24 -3.63
N ALA A 140 -18.90 -4.55 -2.87
CA ALA A 140 -19.89 -3.54 -2.50
C ALA A 140 -19.24 -2.41 -1.68
N VAL A 141 -19.64 -1.17 -1.94
CA VAL A 141 -19.08 0.03 -1.32
C VAL A 141 -20.08 0.62 -0.34
N ALA A 142 -19.65 0.83 0.91
CA ALA A 142 -20.41 1.55 1.92
C ALA A 142 -19.68 2.83 2.30
N VAL A 143 -20.38 3.96 2.26
CA VAL A 143 -19.84 5.26 2.66
C VAL A 143 -20.50 5.71 3.96
N SER A 144 -19.69 6.12 4.93
CA SER A 144 -20.17 6.66 6.20
C SER A 144 -19.38 7.89 6.63
N ALA A 145 -20.04 8.80 7.34
CA ALA A 145 -19.36 9.91 7.99
C ALA A 145 -18.47 9.40 9.13
N GLN A 146 -17.31 10.01 9.31
CA GLN A 146 -16.40 9.71 10.40
C GLN A 146 -16.61 10.68 11.56
N ARG A 147 -16.22 10.25 12.77
CA ARG A 147 -16.07 11.16 13.91
C ARG A 147 -14.90 12.10 13.69
N ASP A 148 -14.97 13.29 14.26
CA ASP A 148 -13.88 14.27 14.24
C ASP A 148 -12.54 13.64 14.64
N GLY A 149 -11.51 13.90 13.83
CA GLY A 149 -10.15 13.41 14.07
C GLY A 149 -9.90 11.94 13.70
N ALA A 150 -10.90 11.16 13.31
CA ALA A 150 -10.68 9.77 12.89
C ALA A 150 -9.80 9.66 11.64
N HIS A 151 -9.98 10.56 10.66
CA HIS A 151 -9.14 10.59 9.47
C HIS A 151 -7.66 10.84 9.82
N ARG A 152 -7.39 11.85 10.65
CA ARG A 152 -6.02 12.14 11.11
C ARG A 152 -5.41 10.94 11.86
N ALA A 153 -6.17 10.28 12.73
CA ALA A 153 -5.70 9.09 13.43
C ALA A 153 -5.38 7.92 12.47
N ALA A 154 -6.15 7.77 11.39
CA ALA A 154 -5.87 6.76 10.35
C ALA A 154 -4.59 7.09 9.58
N GLU A 155 -4.38 8.38 9.23
CA GLU A 155 -3.16 8.85 8.57
C GLU A 155 -1.93 8.64 9.46
N GLU A 156 -1.98 9.07 10.73
CA GLU A 156 -0.92 8.86 11.73
C GLU A 156 -0.60 7.37 11.94
N ALA A 157 -1.62 6.51 11.98
CA ALA A 157 -1.44 5.07 12.14
C ALA A 157 -0.75 4.43 10.92
N LEU A 158 -1.11 4.86 9.71
CA LEU A 158 -0.48 4.35 8.49
C LEU A 158 0.94 4.91 8.31
N GLU A 159 1.17 6.16 8.69
CA GLU A 159 2.51 6.77 8.74
C GLU A 159 3.42 5.97 9.65
N ALA A 160 3.00 5.72 10.90
CA ALA A 160 3.78 4.94 11.87
C ALA A 160 4.06 3.50 11.40
N LEU A 161 3.10 2.88 10.68
CA LEU A 161 3.29 1.56 10.09
C LEU A 161 4.41 1.58 9.04
N TRP A 162 4.42 2.58 8.16
CA TRP A 162 5.45 2.73 7.15
C TRP A 162 6.78 3.14 7.75
N GLU A 163 6.81 4.03 8.74
CA GLU A 163 8.03 4.39 9.47
C GLU A 163 8.70 3.14 10.07
N ALA A 164 7.94 2.31 10.78
CA ALA A 164 8.45 1.05 11.33
C ALA A 164 8.92 0.04 10.25
N TRP A 165 8.37 0.13 9.04
CA TRP A 165 8.87 -0.63 7.89
C TRP A 165 10.19 -0.04 7.37
N PHE A 166 10.29 1.27 7.18
CA PHE A 166 11.49 1.96 6.68
C PHE A 166 12.65 1.99 7.68
N ASP A 167 12.39 1.89 8.98
CA ASP A 167 13.42 1.69 10.02
C ASP A 167 14.27 0.44 9.77
N ARG A 168 13.70 -0.54 9.06
CA ARG A 168 14.38 -1.79 8.66
C ARG A 168 14.97 -1.74 7.25
N CYS A 169 14.81 -0.64 6.53
CA CYS A 169 15.38 -0.51 5.20
C CYS A 169 16.92 -0.61 5.27
N PRO A 170 17.55 -1.47 4.46
CA PRO A 170 18.99 -1.62 4.49
C PRO A 170 19.69 -0.33 4.06
N ARG A 171 20.83 -0.06 4.69
CA ARG A 171 21.73 1.03 4.28
C ARG A 171 22.57 0.57 3.11
N VAL A 172 22.54 1.35 2.05
CA VAL A 172 23.35 1.12 0.85
C VAL A 172 24.22 2.35 0.58
N ARG A 173 24.90 2.39 -0.56
CA ARG A 173 25.54 3.62 -1.02
C ARG A 173 24.50 4.74 -1.14
N GLU A 174 24.90 5.95 -0.76
CA GLU A 174 24.04 7.13 -0.72
C GLU A 174 23.30 7.36 -2.04
N ASP A 175 23.98 7.23 -3.19
CA ASP A 175 23.38 7.42 -4.51
C ASP A 175 22.40 6.32 -4.94
N LEU A 176 22.30 5.24 -4.17
CA LEU A 176 21.35 4.15 -4.37
C LEU A 176 20.27 4.11 -3.29
N GLN A 177 20.34 4.98 -2.26
CA GLN A 177 19.48 4.89 -1.09
C GLN A 177 18.01 5.17 -1.43
N ASP A 178 17.74 6.12 -2.33
CA ASP A 178 16.38 6.45 -2.77
C ASP A 178 15.72 5.26 -3.49
N MET A 179 16.45 4.66 -4.44
CA MET A 179 15.98 3.46 -5.14
C MET A 179 15.82 2.27 -4.17
N ALA A 180 16.73 2.11 -3.21
CA ALA A 180 16.59 1.09 -2.17
C ALA A 180 15.35 1.32 -1.31
N ALA A 181 15.02 2.56 -0.96
CA ALA A 181 13.80 2.90 -0.24
C ALA A 181 12.56 2.55 -1.07
N PHE A 182 12.54 2.87 -2.37
CA PHE A 182 11.44 2.47 -3.25
C PHE A 182 11.31 0.94 -3.35
N CYS A 183 12.39 0.20 -3.58
CA CYS A 183 12.37 -1.26 -3.59
C CYS A 183 11.88 -1.84 -2.24
N TRP A 184 12.29 -1.23 -1.12
CA TRP A 184 11.83 -1.64 0.20
C TRP A 184 10.33 -1.37 0.37
N TRP A 185 9.82 -0.24 -0.11
CA TRP A 185 8.38 0.01 -0.18
C TRP A 185 7.66 -1.05 -1.02
N VAL A 186 8.19 -1.42 -2.19
CA VAL A 186 7.58 -2.45 -3.05
C VAL A 186 7.45 -3.79 -2.31
N LEU A 187 8.46 -4.19 -1.54
CA LEU A 187 8.39 -5.41 -0.72
C LEU A 187 7.28 -5.32 0.32
N GLY A 188 7.20 -4.21 1.06
CA GLY A 188 6.14 -3.99 2.05
C GLY A 188 4.74 -3.94 1.42
N ALA A 189 4.61 -3.18 0.34
CA ALA A 189 3.36 -2.96 -0.39
C ALA A 189 2.80 -4.27 -0.96
N ASN A 190 3.65 -5.26 -1.27
CA ASN A 190 3.22 -6.57 -1.76
C ASN A 190 3.05 -7.64 -0.67
N ILE A 191 3.14 -7.28 0.61
CA ILE A 191 2.73 -8.21 1.68
C ILE A 191 1.23 -8.49 1.57
N VAL A 192 0.87 -9.77 1.60
CA VAL A 192 -0.50 -10.29 1.75
C VAL A 192 -0.55 -11.27 2.91
N GLU A 193 -1.75 -11.45 3.46
CA GLU A 193 -2.01 -12.57 4.36
C GLU A 193 -2.56 -13.77 3.60
N LEU A 194 -2.20 -14.96 4.09
CA LEU A 194 -2.69 -16.25 3.65
C LEU A 194 -3.61 -16.84 4.74
N PRO A 195 -4.94 -16.59 4.70
CA PRO A 195 -5.85 -17.03 5.76
C PRO A 195 -5.89 -18.55 5.95
N ALA A 196 -5.66 -19.31 4.88
CA ALA A 196 -5.60 -20.77 4.92
C ALA A 196 -4.39 -21.29 5.73
N LEU A 197 -3.39 -20.45 5.98
CA LEU A 197 -2.14 -20.77 6.67
C LEU A 197 -1.98 -19.95 7.95
N GLU A 198 -3.05 -19.86 8.75
CA GLU A 198 -3.05 -19.18 10.06
C GLU A 198 -2.67 -17.68 9.98
N GLY A 199 -2.93 -17.05 8.83
CA GLY A 199 -2.61 -15.64 8.62
C GLY A 199 -1.13 -15.37 8.33
N ALA A 200 -0.37 -16.39 7.90
CA ALA A 200 1.02 -16.22 7.47
C ALA A 200 1.17 -15.11 6.43
N ARG A 201 2.30 -14.40 6.48
CA ARG A 201 2.63 -13.28 5.62
C ARG A 201 3.46 -13.75 4.44
N ALA A 202 2.93 -13.55 3.24
CA ALA A 202 3.67 -13.74 2.01
C ALA A 202 3.91 -12.38 1.34
N ILE A 203 5.10 -12.18 0.80
CA ILE A 203 5.34 -11.12 -0.17
C ILE A 203 5.15 -11.74 -1.54
N VAL A 204 4.15 -11.26 -2.28
CA VAL A 204 3.86 -11.74 -3.61
C VAL A 204 4.64 -10.94 -4.66
N PRO A 205 4.88 -11.47 -5.87
CA PRO A 205 5.57 -10.71 -6.92
C PRO A 205 4.81 -9.44 -7.31
N SER A 206 3.47 -9.53 -7.34
CA SER A 206 2.60 -8.39 -7.60
C SER A 206 1.20 -8.64 -7.04
N LYS A 207 0.62 -7.62 -6.40
CA LYS A 207 -0.81 -7.60 -6.06
C LYS A 207 -1.75 -7.52 -7.27
N ILE A 208 -1.23 -7.39 -8.48
CA ILE A 208 -2.00 -7.33 -9.73
C ILE A 208 -1.96 -8.72 -10.38
N GLY A 209 -2.99 -9.54 -10.15
CA GLY A 209 -3.13 -10.87 -10.76
C GLY A 209 -2.19 -11.96 -10.22
N TYR A 210 -1.06 -11.61 -9.61
CA TYR A 210 -0.05 -12.56 -9.10
C TYR A 210 -0.11 -12.73 -7.58
N VAL A 211 -1.31 -12.95 -7.05
CA VAL A 211 -1.53 -12.95 -5.59
C VAL A 211 -1.34 -14.34 -4.97
N GLY A 212 -0.10 -14.81 -5.01
CA GLY A 212 0.35 -16.08 -4.42
C GLY A 212 1.85 -16.03 -4.12
N LEU A 213 2.33 -16.93 -3.28
CA LEU A 213 3.76 -17.08 -3.02
C LEU A 213 4.34 -18.01 -4.07
N TRP A 214 5.11 -17.46 -5.01
CA TRP A 214 5.79 -18.25 -6.02
C TRP A 214 7.16 -18.67 -5.51
N GLN A 215 7.51 -19.94 -5.70
CA GLN A 215 8.72 -20.54 -5.15
C GLN A 215 9.98 -19.77 -5.56
N TRP A 216 10.14 -19.50 -6.86
CA TRP A 216 11.29 -18.79 -7.40
C TRP A 216 11.41 -17.37 -6.82
N ASP A 217 10.33 -16.61 -6.86
CA ASP A 217 10.26 -15.24 -6.37
C ASP A 217 10.54 -15.17 -4.86
N ALA A 218 9.97 -16.08 -4.07
CA ALA A 218 10.17 -16.15 -2.63
C ALA A 218 11.66 -16.25 -2.26
N TYR A 219 12.47 -16.96 -3.07
CA TYR A 219 13.90 -17.06 -2.84
C TYR A 219 14.62 -15.72 -3.02
N PHE A 220 14.32 -14.99 -4.10
CA PHE A 220 14.94 -13.67 -4.35
C PHE A 220 14.43 -12.61 -3.38
N ILE A 221 13.15 -12.66 -3.02
CA ILE A 221 12.56 -11.79 -2.00
C ILE A 221 13.23 -12.04 -0.66
N ALA A 222 13.39 -13.30 -0.22
CA ALA A 222 14.10 -13.63 1.01
C ALA A 222 15.54 -13.14 1.01
N VAL A 223 16.23 -13.22 -0.14
CA VAL A 223 17.59 -12.68 -0.33
C VAL A 223 17.63 -11.16 -0.14
N GLY A 224 16.61 -10.42 -0.60
CA GLY A 224 16.49 -8.98 -0.35
C GLY A 224 16.15 -8.66 1.11
N LEU A 225 15.14 -9.34 1.66
CA LEU A 225 14.64 -9.13 3.03
C LEU A 225 15.70 -9.39 4.10
N ARG A 226 16.61 -10.36 3.92
CA ARG A 226 17.58 -10.73 4.97
C ARG A 226 18.43 -9.57 5.49
N HIS A 227 18.56 -8.49 4.71
CA HIS A 227 19.36 -7.32 5.06
C HIS A 227 18.65 -6.36 6.02
N GLY A 228 17.33 -6.49 6.21
CA GLY A 228 16.50 -5.60 7.02
C GLY A 228 15.47 -6.31 7.90
N ASP A 229 14.90 -7.40 7.41
CA ASP A 229 13.90 -8.22 8.10
C ASP A 229 14.20 -9.73 7.88
N PRO A 230 15.22 -10.29 8.57
CA PRO A 230 15.60 -11.69 8.44
C PRO A 230 14.53 -12.67 8.94
N GLU A 231 13.61 -12.22 9.81
CA GLU A 231 12.49 -13.05 10.27
C GLU A 231 11.45 -13.21 9.16
N LEU A 232 11.05 -12.13 8.49
CA LEU A 232 10.17 -12.21 7.34
C LEU A 232 10.82 -12.95 6.17
N ALA A 233 12.14 -12.80 5.98
CA ALA A 233 12.90 -13.60 5.01
C ALA A 233 12.80 -15.10 5.29
N ARG A 234 12.94 -15.51 6.56
CA ARG A 234 12.77 -16.90 6.99
C ARG A 234 11.34 -17.36 6.74
N GLU A 235 10.34 -16.55 7.09
CA GLU A 235 8.93 -16.86 6.86
C GLU A 235 8.63 -17.13 5.37
N GLN A 236 9.23 -16.36 4.44
CA GLN A 236 9.08 -16.62 2.99
C GLN A 236 9.62 -18.00 2.60
N LEU A 237 10.78 -18.39 3.13
CA LEU A 237 11.38 -19.69 2.85
C LEU A 237 10.58 -20.83 3.51
N GLU A 238 10.17 -20.67 4.76
CA GLU A 238 9.35 -21.65 5.47
C GLU A 238 8.06 -21.95 4.71
N LEU A 239 7.39 -20.92 4.17
CA LEU A 239 6.23 -21.10 3.31
C LEU A 239 6.56 -21.86 2.02
N ALA A 240 7.64 -21.49 1.31
CA ALA A 240 8.06 -22.16 0.07
C ALA A 240 8.44 -23.65 0.28
N PHE A 241 8.93 -24.02 1.46
CA PHE A 241 9.31 -25.40 1.80
C PHE A 241 8.19 -26.19 2.51
N ARG A 242 7.04 -25.58 2.81
CA ARG A 242 6.01 -26.18 3.68
C ARG A 242 5.25 -27.35 3.06
N PHE A 243 5.18 -27.43 1.73
CA PHE A 243 4.32 -28.36 1.01
C PHE A 243 5.09 -29.26 0.03
N PRO A 244 6.11 -30.02 0.45
CA PRO A 244 6.80 -30.93 -0.46
C PRO A 244 5.84 -32.03 -0.93
N CYS A 245 5.88 -32.34 -2.22
CA CYS A 245 5.26 -33.54 -2.79
C CYS A 245 5.93 -34.80 -2.22
N GLU A 246 5.29 -35.96 -2.39
CA GLU A 246 5.81 -37.25 -1.88
C GLU A 246 7.21 -37.60 -2.39
N ASN A 247 7.59 -37.10 -3.57
CA ASN A 247 8.91 -37.27 -4.17
C ASN A 247 9.94 -36.19 -3.76
N GLY A 248 9.57 -35.28 -2.84
CA GLY A 248 10.42 -34.17 -2.39
C GLY A 248 10.42 -32.94 -3.30
N GLN A 249 9.66 -32.93 -4.40
CA GLN A 249 9.49 -31.75 -5.24
C GLN A 249 8.70 -30.67 -4.49
N LEU A 250 9.06 -29.40 -4.70
CA LEU A 250 8.31 -28.26 -4.19
C LEU A 250 7.33 -27.74 -5.25
N PRO A 251 6.13 -27.30 -4.85
CA PRO A 251 5.18 -26.69 -5.76
C PRO A 251 5.69 -25.32 -6.23
N ASP A 252 5.25 -24.92 -7.42
CA ASP A 252 5.60 -23.62 -8.02
C ASP A 252 4.91 -22.45 -7.29
N VAL A 253 3.68 -22.67 -6.81
CA VAL A 253 2.83 -21.73 -6.05
C VAL A 253 2.07 -22.43 -4.93
#